data_AF-A0A960T5Z6-F1
#
_entry.id   AF-A0A960T5Z6-F1
#
_cell.length_a   1.000
_cell.length_b   1.000
_cell.length_c   1.000
_cell.angle_alpha   90.00
_cell.angle_beta   90.00
_cell.angle_gamma   90.00
#
_symmetry.space_group_name_H-M   'P 1'
#
loop_
_entity.id
_entity.type
_entity.pdbx_description
1 polymer ?
#
loop_
_entity_poly.entity_id
_entity_poly.type
_entity_poly.pdbx_seq_one_letter_code
_entity_poly.pdbx_strand_id
1 'polypeptide(L)'
;EDIDSAGQRVHAGLKALGAEKMETPSPVRFLIVTIEDILRQFVALIEDSEADAEALLQEAFFVWEAQASNALLRVWESVIAAMAESSEGCINRSMAIESILFGIDRGLRTACRGLGQLQDSLHSHIESLLNQSVQLVFDPSIGGGTGVDGVSSQGGFRLQTLADDDRLVTCPSEFQSYVKDIISRVKSDVLVQLAGGTGALDEVLKKLSTYVDTDNFVQQAIRSCGFHKLSDPIRDHSLLQFTPWCMKAGANFKDVLATYFGVTKRPKFQWAFCPKAEDLLKVILRIMSEHQAWIEKSTHPRKILPARAQGMHVFSLMLDDPSMRGLMRVEDVDAWLEANICSQGLGVAQAPITHETRIKMITFCFDGLLLNLAEATGLAINLDNRIAYHTDLIDAEQQSSVKEWRDEVLEILESHIQLDWNPDLRETLRILVDEELIRSLPKSDRSLIAGSALRFGDTHWLHRSTLRDIYFCFVYNPGSCRFELAKILDDNSDIQLLCQREWLQERNWEFCSAIEEGKGGNGDDGTA
;
A
#
# COMPACT_ATOMS: atom_id res chain seq x y z
N GLU A 1 -1.10 49.42 7.55
CA GLU A 1 0.26 49.97 7.66
C GLU A 1 1.40 48.98 7.39
N ASP A 2 1.19 47.67 7.25
CA ASP A 2 2.32 46.73 7.04
C ASP A 2 2.19 45.83 5.78
N ILE A 3 1.28 46.16 4.84
CA ILE A 3 1.12 45.43 3.57
C ILE A 3 2.31 45.68 2.63
N ASP A 4 2.77 46.93 2.53
CA ASP A 4 3.99 47.26 1.76
C ASP A 4 5.24 46.59 2.34
N SER A 5 5.27 46.42 3.65
CA SER A 5 6.33 45.75 4.40
C SER A 5 6.26 44.22 4.27
N ALA A 6 5.08 43.64 4.15
CA ALA A 6 4.90 42.23 3.80
C ALA A 6 5.31 41.97 2.33
N GLY A 7 4.90 42.83 1.40
CA GLY A 7 5.30 42.78 -0.01
C GLY A 7 6.81 42.90 -0.21
N GLN A 8 7.47 43.81 0.52
CA GLN A 8 8.93 43.94 0.51
C GLN A 8 9.65 42.73 1.13
N ARG A 9 9.09 42.12 2.18
CA ARG A 9 9.64 40.89 2.80
C ARG A 9 9.53 39.67 1.88
N VAL A 10 8.41 39.52 1.17
CA VAL A 10 8.21 38.47 0.17
C VAL A 10 9.17 38.68 -1.02
N HIS A 11 9.29 39.91 -1.52
CA HIS A 11 10.20 40.23 -2.61
C HIS A 11 11.68 39.99 -2.24
N ALA A 12 12.08 40.32 -1.01
CA ALA A 12 13.41 40.04 -0.49
C ALA A 12 13.67 38.52 -0.33
N GLY A 13 12.67 37.75 0.11
CA GLY A 13 12.74 36.28 0.19
C GLY A 13 12.88 35.61 -1.18
N LEU A 14 12.15 36.09 -2.18
CA LEU A 14 12.23 35.59 -3.56
C LEU A 14 13.57 35.91 -4.23
N LYS A 15 14.15 37.07 -3.93
CA LYS A 15 15.50 37.44 -4.38
C LYS A 15 16.58 36.59 -3.73
N ALA A 16 16.41 36.23 -2.44
CA ALA A 16 17.30 35.32 -1.73
C ALA A 16 17.24 33.87 -2.25
N LEU A 17 16.11 33.46 -2.84
CA LEU A 17 15.90 32.15 -3.46
C LEU A 17 16.39 32.05 -4.93
N GLY A 18 16.96 33.13 -5.48
CA GLY A 18 17.56 33.10 -6.83
C GLY A 18 16.57 33.02 -7.98
N ALA A 19 15.28 33.29 -7.74
CA ALA A 19 14.20 33.17 -8.72
C ALA A 19 14.38 34.03 -9.99
N GLU A 20 15.19 35.10 -9.93
CA GLU A 20 15.52 35.95 -11.08
C GLU A 20 16.39 35.25 -12.14
N LYS A 21 17.04 34.12 -11.82
CA LYS A 21 17.99 33.42 -12.71
C LYS A 21 17.47 32.12 -13.32
N MET A 22 16.22 31.72 -13.06
CA MET A 22 15.66 30.50 -13.65
C MET A 22 15.19 30.75 -15.09
N GLU A 23 15.99 30.33 -16.07
CA GLU A 23 15.78 30.55 -17.52
C GLU A 23 14.72 29.62 -18.15
N THR A 24 14.17 28.65 -17.42
CA THR A 24 13.06 27.79 -17.89
C THR A 24 11.78 28.03 -17.10
N PRO A 25 10.58 27.87 -17.72
CA PRO A 25 9.32 28.01 -17.03
C PRO A 25 9.10 26.76 -16.16
N SER A 26 9.64 26.80 -14.94
CA SER A 26 9.33 25.82 -13.90
C SER A 26 7.84 25.92 -13.52
N PRO A 27 7.12 24.80 -13.30
CA PRO A 27 5.79 24.78 -12.70
C PRO A 27 5.68 25.63 -11.43
N VAL A 28 6.79 25.78 -10.70
CA VAL A 28 6.94 26.65 -9.52
C VAL A 28 6.76 28.12 -9.87
N ARG A 29 7.27 28.58 -11.02
CA ARG A 29 7.15 29.99 -11.47
C ARG A 29 5.72 30.33 -11.88
N PHE A 30 5.01 29.38 -12.51
CA PHE A 30 3.58 29.53 -12.80
C PHE A 30 2.77 29.59 -11.50
N LEU A 31 3.10 28.76 -10.51
CA LEU A 31 2.44 28.75 -9.21
C LEU A 31 2.62 30.07 -8.44
N ILE A 32 3.85 30.61 -8.43
CA ILE A 32 4.18 31.88 -7.74
C ILE A 32 3.38 33.04 -8.34
N VAL A 33 3.29 33.12 -9.67
CA VAL A 33 2.54 34.19 -10.36
C VAL A 33 1.05 34.11 -10.03
N THR A 34 0.47 32.91 -9.98
CA THR A 34 -0.94 32.72 -9.62
C THR A 34 -1.24 33.15 -8.18
N ILE A 35 -0.32 32.92 -7.25
CA ILE A 35 -0.49 33.32 -5.84
C ILE A 35 -0.36 34.84 -5.66
N GLU A 36 0.57 35.48 -6.37
CA GLU A 36 0.66 36.95 -6.38
C GLU A 36 -0.63 37.60 -6.88
N ASP A 37 -1.24 37.05 -7.94
CA ASP A 37 -2.50 37.56 -8.48
C ASP A 37 -3.69 37.33 -7.53
N ILE A 38 -3.77 36.18 -6.86
CA ILE A 38 -4.82 35.89 -5.87
C ILE A 38 -4.69 36.82 -4.65
N LEU A 39 -3.48 37.03 -4.13
CA LEU A 39 -3.24 37.91 -2.99
C LEU A 39 -3.54 39.39 -3.32
N ARG A 40 -3.24 39.83 -4.55
CA ARG A 40 -3.62 41.18 -5.02
C ARG A 40 -5.13 41.36 -5.10
N GLN A 41 -5.85 40.34 -5.59
CA GLN A 41 -7.32 40.38 -5.62
C GLN A 41 -7.91 40.38 -4.19
N PHE A 42 -7.30 39.64 -3.26
CA PHE A 42 -7.70 39.61 -1.85
C PHE A 42 -7.57 40.98 -1.17
N VAL A 43 -6.46 41.69 -1.39
CA VAL A 43 -6.25 43.05 -0.85
C VAL A 43 -7.25 44.05 -1.44
N ALA A 44 -7.62 43.90 -2.71
CA ALA A 44 -8.56 44.80 -3.37
C ALA A 44 -10.04 44.59 -2.95
N LEU A 45 -10.41 43.39 -2.48
CA LEU A 45 -11.79 43.03 -2.14
C LEU A 45 -12.16 43.24 -0.67
N ILE A 46 -11.18 43.23 0.24
CA ILE A 46 -11.38 43.56 1.67
C ILE A 46 -11.89 45.00 1.86
N GLU A 47 -11.68 45.88 0.87
CA GLU A 47 -12.15 47.26 0.92
C GLU A 47 -13.66 47.42 0.69
N ASP A 48 -14.39 46.41 0.17
CA ASP A 48 -15.77 46.63 -0.32
C ASP A 48 -16.90 45.71 0.22
N SER A 49 -16.65 44.60 0.94
CA SER A 49 -17.76 43.80 1.54
C SER A 49 -17.28 42.70 2.50
N GLU A 50 -17.78 42.70 3.75
CA GLU A 50 -17.54 41.63 4.75
C GLU A 50 -18.17 40.28 4.37
N ALA A 51 -19.20 40.26 3.52
CA ALA A 51 -19.95 39.03 3.21
C ALA A 51 -19.21 38.06 2.26
N ASP A 52 -18.24 38.55 1.50
CA ASP A 52 -17.38 37.72 0.62
C ASP A 52 -16.07 37.31 1.31
N ALA A 53 -15.75 37.89 2.47
CA ALA A 53 -14.48 37.66 3.15
C ALA A 53 -14.33 36.22 3.66
N GLU A 54 -15.41 35.58 4.12
CA GLU A 54 -15.37 34.21 4.66
C GLU A 54 -15.20 33.15 3.55
N ALA A 55 -15.91 33.29 2.43
CA ALA A 55 -15.76 32.41 1.28
C ALA A 55 -14.36 32.54 0.65
N LEU A 56 -13.86 33.77 0.52
CA LEU A 56 -12.51 34.03 0.05
C LEU A 56 -11.45 33.56 1.05
N LEU A 57 -11.70 33.66 2.36
CA LEU A 57 -10.80 33.11 3.38
C LEU A 57 -10.73 31.58 3.27
N GLN A 58 -11.85 30.90 3.00
CA GLN A 58 -11.85 29.46 2.72
C GLN A 58 -11.09 29.11 1.43
N GLU A 59 -11.23 29.93 0.37
CA GLU A 59 -10.43 29.75 -0.85
C GLU A 59 -8.95 30.04 -0.61
N ALA A 60 -8.60 31.06 0.18
CA ALA A 60 -7.22 31.37 0.55
C ALA A 60 -6.62 30.30 1.46
N PHE A 61 -7.40 29.74 2.39
CA PHE A 61 -7.02 28.56 3.17
C PHE A 61 -6.83 27.35 2.27
N PHE A 62 -7.73 27.12 1.31
CA PHE A 62 -7.58 26.03 0.33
C PHE A 62 -6.34 26.23 -0.55
N VAL A 63 -6.04 27.45 -1.00
CA VAL A 63 -4.84 27.77 -1.80
C VAL A 63 -3.57 27.66 -0.96
N TRP A 64 -3.62 28.08 0.31
CA TRP A 64 -2.53 27.93 1.27
C TRP A 64 -2.30 26.45 1.65
N GLU A 65 -3.36 25.69 1.91
CA GLU A 65 -3.30 24.24 2.09
C GLU A 65 -2.83 23.56 0.80
N ALA A 66 -3.26 24.00 -0.38
CA ALA A 66 -2.73 23.50 -1.64
C ALA A 66 -1.26 23.89 -1.88
N GLN A 67 -0.72 24.88 -1.16
CA GLN A 67 0.71 25.17 -1.11
C GLN A 67 1.46 24.38 -0.03
N ALA A 68 0.89 24.21 1.15
CA ALA A 68 1.51 23.58 2.32
C ALA A 68 1.37 22.04 2.32
N SER A 69 0.30 21.55 1.69
CA SER A 69 -0.12 20.16 1.50
C SER A 69 -0.79 20.02 0.12
N ASN A 70 0.01 20.14 -0.93
CA ASN A 70 -0.48 20.22 -2.31
C ASN A 70 -1.26 18.94 -2.70
N ALA A 71 -2.59 18.99 -2.63
CA ALA A 71 -3.45 17.83 -2.88
C ALA A 71 -3.26 17.23 -4.29
N LEU A 72 -2.95 18.04 -5.30
CA LEU A 72 -2.62 17.54 -6.65
C LEU A 72 -1.24 16.88 -6.69
N LEU A 73 -0.26 17.44 -5.98
CA LEU A 73 1.04 16.80 -5.76
C LEU A 73 0.86 15.51 -4.97
N ARG A 74 -0.05 15.45 -3.99
CA ARG A 74 -0.37 14.23 -3.25
C ARG A 74 -1.01 13.19 -4.14
N VAL A 75 -2.01 13.55 -4.95
CA VAL A 75 -2.58 12.64 -5.95
C VAL A 75 -1.49 12.13 -6.89
N TRP A 76 -0.58 13.00 -7.32
CA TRP A 76 0.55 12.62 -8.16
C TRP A 76 1.57 11.73 -7.42
N GLU A 77 1.90 12.02 -6.16
CA GLU A 77 2.73 11.20 -5.28
C GLU A 77 2.08 9.83 -5.05
N SER A 78 0.77 9.76 -4.82
CA SER A 78 0.01 8.51 -4.71
C SER A 78 0.02 7.74 -6.02
N VAL A 79 -0.02 8.41 -7.18
CA VAL A 79 0.11 7.76 -8.50
C VAL A 79 1.52 7.20 -8.68
N ILE A 80 2.56 7.97 -8.32
CA ILE A 80 3.96 7.52 -8.37
C ILE A 80 4.20 6.38 -7.37
N ALA A 81 3.65 6.47 -6.16
CA ALA A 81 3.69 5.43 -5.14
C ALA A 81 2.99 4.17 -5.65
N ALA A 82 1.77 4.25 -6.19
CA ALA A 82 1.06 3.12 -6.78
C ALA A 82 1.83 2.48 -7.95
N MET A 83 2.49 3.30 -8.79
CA MET A 83 3.38 2.79 -9.84
C MET A 83 4.61 2.09 -9.26
N ALA A 84 5.16 2.59 -8.15
CA ALA A 84 6.34 2.02 -7.48
C ALA A 84 6.01 0.82 -6.57
N GLU A 85 4.78 0.71 -6.08
CA GLU A 85 4.22 -0.39 -5.29
C GLU A 85 4.14 -1.67 -6.10
N SER A 86 3.94 -1.52 -7.41
CA SER A 86 4.00 -2.64 -8.31
C SER A 86 5.39 -3.26 -8.25
N SER A 87 5.43 -4.53 -7.82
CA SER A 87 6.63 -5.34 -8.02
C SER A 87 6.97 -5.34 -9.50
N GLU A 88 8.26 -5.38 -9.83
CA GLU A 88 8.71 -5.54 -11.20
C GLU A 88 8.03 -6.78 -11.81
N GLY A 89 7.15 -6.56 -12.79
CA GLY A 89 6.33 -7.63 -13.39
C GLY A 89 5.02 -8.01 -12.68
N CYS A 90 4.62 -7.42 -11.55
CA CYS A 90 3.40 -7.83 -10.82
C CYS A 90 2.08 -7.29 -11.41
N ILE A 91 2.01 -6.00 -11.79
CA ILE A 91 0.85 -5.50 -12.56
C ILE A 91 0.70 -6.34 -13.84
N ASN A 92 1.83 -6.62 -14.49
CA ASN A 92 1.89 -7.44 -15.69
C ASN A 92 1.39 -8.88 -15.44
N ARG A 93 1.79 -9.51 -14.32
CA ARG A 93 1.39 -10.87 -13.95
C ARG A 93 -0.10 -10.97 -13.65
N SER A 94 -0.65 -10.05 -12.84
CA SER A 94 -2.09 -10.05 -12.53
C SER A 94 -2.92 -9.81 -13.80
N MET A 95 -2.51 -8.86 -14.65
CA MET A 95 -3.19 -8.61 -15.93
C MET A 95 -3.13 -9.82 -16.87
N ALA A 96 -2.01 -10.54 -16.91
CA ALA A 96 -1.88 -11.77 -17.70
C ALA A 96 -2.81 -12.88 -17.17
N ILE A 97 -2.87 -13.08 -15.85
CA ILE A 97 -3.76 -14.05 -15.20
C ILE A 97 -5.23 -13.70 -15.47
N GLU A 98 -5.65 -12.46 -15.19
CA GLU A 98 -7.02 -11.99 -15.41
C GLU A 98 -7.43 -12.13 -16.87
N SER A 99 -6.52 -11.85 -17.80
CA SER A 99 -6.81 -11.98 -19.23
C SER A 99 -6.98 -13.43 -19.68
N ILE A 100 -6.17 -14.35 -19.13
CA ILE A 100 -6.34 -15.79 -19.36
C ILE A 100 -7.67 -16.25 -18.78
N LEU A 101 -7.98 -15.87 -17.53
CA LEU A 101 -9.23 -16.25 -16.85
C LEU A 101 -10.46 -15.73 -17.59
N PHE A 102 -10.44 -14.47 -18.04
CA PHE A 102 -11.53 -13.90 -18.84
C PHE A 102 -11.80 -14.70 -20.12
N GLY A 103 -10.73 -15.15 -20.79
CA GLY A 103 -10.84 -16.05 -21.94
C GLY A 103 -11.44 -17.40 -21.55
N ILE A 104 -10.92 -18.03 -20.50
CA ILE A 104 -11.33 -19.36 -20.02
C ILE A 104 -12.80 -19.37 -19.56
N ASP A 105 -13.24 -18.33 -18.85
CA ASP A 105 -14.60 -18.21 -18.29
C ASP A 105 -15.68 -18.38 -19.34
N ARG A 106 -15.45 -17.82 -20.53
CA ARG A 106 -16.38 -17.96 -21.65
C ARG A 106 -16.48 -19.40 -22.14
N GLY A 107 -15.33 -20.10 -22.16
CA GLY A 107 -15.25 -21.53 -22.45
C GLY A 107 -15.94 -22.37 -21.39
N LEU A 108 -15.69 -22.09 -20.11
CA LEU A 108 -16.30 -22.78 -18.96
C LEU A 108 -17.82 -22.63 -18.95
N ARG A 109 -18.37 -21.41 -19.13
CA ARG A 109 -19.82 -21.20 -19.21
C ARG A 109 -20.48 -22.03 -20.31
N THR A 110 -19.76 -22.27 -21.40
CA THR A 110 -20.25 -23.07 -22.53
C THR A 110 -20.12 -24.57 -22.25
N ALA A 111 -18.98 -24.99 -21.69
CA ALA A 111 -18.67 -26.39 -21.43
C ALA A 111 -19.46 -26.96 -20.23
N CYS A 112 -19.66 -26.17 -19.17
CA CYS A 112 -20.30 -26.53 -17.91
C CYS A 112 -21.79 -26.17 -17.86
N ARG A 113 -22.48 -26.03 -19.00
CA ARG A 113 -23.89 -25.61 -19.03
C ARG A 113 -24.76 -26.56 -18.18
N GLY A 114 -25.31 -26.05 -17.08
CA GLY A 114 -26.10 -26.83 -16.13
C GLY A 114 -25.30 -27.53 -15.00
N LEU A 115 -24.00 -27.24 -14.87
CA LEU A 115 -23.07 -27.83 -13.90
C LEU A 115 -22.35 -26.74 -13.08
N GLY A 116 -23.11 -25.88 -12.38
CA GLY A 116 -22.57 -24.70 -11.68
C GLY A 116 -21.43 -25.00 -10.69
N GLN A 117 -21.61 -25.99 -9.80
CA GLN A 117 -20.58 -26.36 -8.83
C GLN A 117 -19.27 -26.84 -9.49
N LEU A 118 -19.36 -27.56 -10.61
CA LEU A 118 -18.18 -28.00 -11.36
C LEU A 118 -17.50 -26.82 -12.05
N GLN A 119 -18.28 -25.85 -12.54
CA GLN A 119 -17.75 -24.62 -13.12
C GLN A 119 -16.94 -23.82 -12.11
N ASP A 120 -17.49 -23.57 -10.92
CA ASP A 120 -16.83 -22.80 -9.86
C ASP A 120 -15.58 -23.51 -9.35
N SER A 121 -15.66 -24.84 -9.16
CA SER A 121 -14.50 -25.65 -8.79
C SER A 121 -13.39 -25.60 -9.84
N LEU A 122 -13.73 -25.74 -11.13
CA LEU A 122 -12.75 -25.64 -12.22
C LEU A 122 -12.14 -24.24 -12.32
N HIS A 123 -12.94 -23.18 -12.19
CA HIS A 123 -12.45 -21.81 -12.19
C HIS A 123 -11.41 -21.59 -11.09
N SER A 124 -11.75 -21.91 -9.84
CA SER A 124 -10.86 -21.70 -8.69
C SER A 124 -9.56 -22.50 -8.78
N HIS A 125 -9.60 -23.74 -9.30
CA HIS A 125 -8.38 -24.53 -9.49
C HIS A 125 -7.53 -24.02 -10.65
N ILE A 126 -8.14 -23.58 -11.75
CA ILE A 126 -7.43 -22.93 -12.85
C ILE A 126 -6.76 -21.65 -12.38
N GLU A 127 -7.48 -20.79 -11.65
CA GLU A 127 -6.96 -19.55 -11.07
C GLU A 127 -5.79 -19.82 -10.11
N SER A 128 -5.93 -20.81 -9.22
CA SER A 128 -4.86 -21.23 -8.32
C SER A 128 -3.62 -21.70 -9.09
N LEU A 129 -3.79 -22.55 -10.11
CA LEU A 129 -2.68 -23.02 -10.95
C LEU A 129 -2.05 -21.89 -11.75
N LEU A 130 -2.82 -20.96 -12.31
CA LEU A 130 -2.29 -19.78 -12.99
C LEU A 130 -1.48 -18.90 -12.04
N ASN A 131 -1.97 -18.68 -10.82
CA ASN A 131 -1.19 -18.00 -9.79
C ASN A 131 0.13 -18.73 -9.49
N GLN A 132 0.13 -20.06 -9.46
CA GLN A 132 1.37 -20.81 -9.22
C GLN A 132 2.31 -20.87 -10.44
N SER A 133 1.77 -20.72 -11.66
CA SER A 133 2.48 -21.05 -12.91
C SER A 133 2.80 -19.90 -13.84
N VAL A 134 2.13 -18.76 -13.71
CA VAL A 134 2.45 -17.57 -14.51
C VAL A 134 3.74 -16.98 -13.98
N GLN A 135 4.81 -17.23 -14.74
CA GLN A 135 6.11 -16.58 -14.59
C GLN A 135 6.34 -15.65 -15.77
N LEU A 136 6.79 -14.44 -15.46
CA LEU A 136 7.13 -13.43 -16.46
C LEU A 136 8.64 -13.18 -16.41
N VAL A 137 9.30 -13.38 -17.54
CA VAL A 137 10.74 -13.14 -17.69
C VAL A 137 10.96 -11.90 -18.54
N PHE A 138 11.88 -11.04 -18.11
CA PHE A 138 12.26 -9.88 -18.89
C PHE A 138 13.08 -10.30 -20.12
N ASP A 139 12.62 -9.88 -21.29
CA ASP A 139 13.24 -10.11 -22.59
C ASP A 139 13.61 -8.76 -23.25
N PRO A 140 14.92 -8.46 -23.34
CA PRO A 140 15.40 -7.21 -23.93
C PRO A 140 15.20 -7.12 -25.46
N SER A 141 14.84 -8.23 -26.12
CA SER A 141 14.61 -8.31 -27.58
C SER A 141 13.21 -7.89 -28.01
N ILE A 142 12.27 -7.68 -27.07
CA ILE A 142 10.95 -7.14 -27.40
C ILE A 142 11.13 -5.66 -27.80
N GLY A 143 11.07 -5.36 -29.10
CA GLY A 143 11.47 -4.05 -29.61
C GLY A 143 10.62 -2.84 -29.13
N GLY A 144 11.30 -1.88 -28.50
CA GLY A 144 11.51 -0.51 -29.00
C GLY A 144 12.99 -0.37 -29.41
N GLY A 145 13.34 0.50 -30.37
CA GLY A 145 14.67 0.51 -31.02
C GLY A 145 15.88 0.51 -30.06
N THR A 146 17.05 0.10 -30.55
CA THR A 146 18.32 0.32 -29.84
C THR A 146 18.54 1.82 -29.65
N GLY A 147 18.75 2.27 -28.41
CA GLY A 147 19.29 3.59 -28.14
C GLY A 147 20.63 3.80 -28.84
N VAL A 148 21.04 5.07 -28.98
CA VAL A 148 22.28 5.48 -29.65
C VAL A 148 23.54 4.89 -28.98
N ASP A 149 23.41 4.41 -27.74
CA ASP A 149 24.43 3.76 -26.92
C ASP A 149 24.51 2.23 -27.08
N GLY A 150 23.68 1.64 -27.94
CA GLY A 150 23.61 0.17 -28.14
C GLY A 150 22.82 -0.57 -27.06
N VAL A 151 22.15 0.14 -26.14
CA VAL A 151 21.24 -0.44 -25.13
C VAL A 151 19.82 -0.47 -25.69
N SER A 152 19.06 -1.54 -25.44
CA SER A 152 17.63 -1.62 -25.81
C SER A 152 16.87 -0.47 -25.14
N SER A 153 16.18 0.39 -25.91
CA SER A 153 15.44 1.50 -25.30
C SER A 153 14.19 1.04 -24.56
N GLN A 154 13.65 -0.15 -24.86
CA GLN A 154 12.53 -0.76 -24.16
C GLN A 154 12.56 -2.28 -24.37
N GLY A 155 12.92 -3.04 -23.34
CA GLY A 155 12.60 -4.47 -23.27
C GLY A 155 11.16 -4.70 -22.78
N GLY A 156 10.74 -5.95 -22.61
CA GLY A 156 9.42 -6.26 -22.06
C GLY A 156 9.40 -7.59 -21.31
N PHE A 157 8.27 -7.92 -20.71
CA PHE A 157 8.08 -9.20 -20.02
C PHE A 157 7.39 -10.19 -20.94
N ARG A 158 7.91 -11.43 -21.03
CA ARG A 158 7.27 -12.56 -21.71
C ARG A 158 6.85 -13.62 -20.71
N LEU A 159 5.74 -14.27 -21.02
CA LEU A 159 5.30 -15.45 -20.29
C LEU A 159 6.29 -16.60 -20.51
N GLN A 160 6.68 -17.28 -19.44
CA GLN A 160 7.56 -18.43 -19.45
C GLN A 160 6.77 -19.70 -19.10
N THR A 161 7.02 -20.78 -19.83
CA THR A 161 6.41 -22.08 -19.53
C THR A 161 7.15 -22.79 -18.40
N LEU A 162 6.44 -23.34 -17.42
CA LEU A 162 7.06 -24.11 -16.31
C LEU A 162 7.50 -25.53 -16.70
N ALA A 163 6.96 -26.09 -17.78
CA ALA A 163 7.09 -27.53 -18.08
C ALA A 163 8.38 -27.89 -18.84
N ASP A 164 8.97 -26.94 -19.56
CA ASP A 164 10.20 -27.11 -20.33
C ASP A 164 11.15 -25.94 -20.01
N ASP A 165 12.18 -26.21 -19.19
CA ASP A 165 13.26 -25.29 -18.76
C ASP A 165 13.47 -24.12 -19.74
N ASP A 166 12.95 -22.96 -19.37
CA ASP A 166 13.14 -21.66 -20.00
C ASP A 166 12.45 -21.34 -21.34
N ARG A 167 11.46 -22.11 -21.80
CA ARG A 167 10.75 -21.74 -23.05
C ARG A 167 9.84 -20.51 -22.84
N LEU A 168 10.11 -19.45 -23.61
CA LEU A 168 9.30 -18.23 -23.66
C LEU A 168 8.13 -18.37 -24.65
N VAL A 169 6.97 -17.85 -24.26
CA VAL A 169 5.77 -17.78 -25.10
C VAL A 169 5.84 -16.54 -25.98
N THR A 170 5.92 -16.74 -27.29
CA THR A 170 6.17 -15.66 -28.27
C THR A 170 5.00 -15.40 -29.21
N CYS A 171 4.09 -16.35 -29.36
CA CYS A 171 3.00 -16.27 -30.33
C CYS A 171 1.68 -16.86 -29.80
N PRO A 172 0.53 -16.56 -30.45
CA PRO A 172 -0.77 -17.07 -30.04
C PRO A 172 -0.83 -18.59 -29.85
N SER A 173 -0.22 -19.36 -30.74
CA SER A 173 -0.24 -20.83 -30.64
C SER A 173 0.53 -21.35 -29.43
N GLU A 174 1.64 -20.71 -29.06
CA GLU A 174 2.38 -21.05 -27.84
C GLU A 174 1.60 -20.67 -26.59
N PHE A 175 0.88 -19.55 -26.63
CA PHE A 175 0.00 -19.13 -25.54
C PHE A 175 -1.16 -20.10 -25.34
N GLN A 176 -1.80 -20.56 -26.43
CA GLN A 176 -2.84 -21.58 -26.38
C GLN A 176 -2.30 -22.91 -25.82
N SER A 177 -1.09 -23.30 -26.22
CA SER A 177 -0.43 -24.51 -25.67
C SER A 177 -0.20 -24.38 -24.17
N TYR A 178 0.35 -23.25 -23.71
CA TYR A 178 0.57 -22.98 -22.29
C TYR A 178 -0.73 -23.11 -21.48
N VAL A 179 -1.83 -22.51 -21.95
CA VAL A 179 -3.12 -22.57 -21.25
C VAL A 179 -3.69 -23.99 -21.23
N LYS A 180 -3.49 -24.77 -22.29
CA LYS A 180 -3.87 -26.19 -22.30
C LYS A 180 -3.08 -27.01 -21.30
N ASP A 181 -1.80 -26.74 -21.12
CA ASP A 181 -0.99 -27.43 -20.13
C ASP A 181 -1.56 -27.19 -18.73
N ILE A 182 -1.98 -25.97 -18.43
CA ILE A 182 -2.70 -25.63 -17.19
C ILE A 182 -4.00 -26.43 -17.07
N ILE A 183 -4.85 -26.42 -18.10
CA ILE A 183 -6.11 -27.17 -18.11
C ILE A 183 -5.88 -28.68 -17.90
N SER A 184 -4.81 -29.23 -18.48
CA SER A 184 -4.50 -30.65 -18.34
C SER A 184 -4.09 -31.02 -16.91
N ARG A 185 -3.41 -30.10 -16.20
CA ARG A 185 -3.02 -30.26 -14.79
C ARG A 185 -4.20 -30.17 -13.83
N VAL A 186 -5.21 -29.34 -14.13
CA VAL A 186 -6.44 -29.24 -13.32
C VAL A 186 -7.11 -30.60 -13.13
N LYS A 187 -6.99 -31.50 -14.12
CA LYS A 187 -7.56 -32.84 -14.05
C LYS A 187 -7.06 -33.62 -12.82
N SER A 188 -5.77 -33.62 -12.53
CA SER A 188 -5.25 -34.35 -11.37
C SER A 188 -5.77 -33.78 -10.06
N ASP A 189 -5.94 -32.46 -9.99
CA ASP A 189 -6.25 -31.75 -8.75
C ASP A 189 -7.75 -31.85 -8.41
N VAL A 190 -8.61 -31.74 -9.42
CA VAL A 190 -10.07 -31.82 -9.27
C VAL A 190 -10.56 -33.27 -9.11
N LEU A 191 -9.85 -34.25 -9.68
CA LEU A 191 -10.19 -35.68 -9.53
C LEU A 191 -10.12 -36.17 -8.08
N VAL A 192 -9.29 -35.55 -7.23
CA VAL A 192 -9.18 -35.90 -5.81
C VAL A 192 -10.45 -35.51 -5.04
N GLN A 193 -11.22 -34.53 -5.52
CA GLN A 193 -12.38 -33.97 -4.82
C GLN A 193 -13.73 -34.53 -5.29
N LEU A 194 -13.81 -35.06 -6.51
CA LEU A 194 -15.06 -35.59 -7.07
C LEU A 194 -15.22 -37.08 -6.76
N ALA A 195 -15.95 -37.41 -5.70
CA ALA A 195 -16.25 -38.77 -5.25
C ALA A 195 -17.12 -39.62 -6.22
N GLY A 196 -17.35 -39.18 -7.45
CA GLY A 196 -18.14 -39.91 -8.44
C GLY A 196 -18.10 -39.32 -9.85
N GLY A 197 -17.69 -40.14 -10.82
CA GLY A 197 -17.93 -39.94 -12.26
C GLY A 197 -16.92 -39.06 -13.00
N THR A 198 -15.80 -39.65 -13.45
CA THR A 198 -14.76 -38.97 -14.26
C THR A 198 -15.25 -38.50 -15.63
N GLY A 199 -16.35 -39.07 -16.16
CA GLY A 199 -16.81 -38.83 -17.53
C GLY A 199 -17.29 -37.40 -17.80
N ALA A 200 -17.98 -36.75 -16.86
CA ALA A 200 -18.46 -35.37 -17.04
C ALA A 200 -17.30 -34.37 -17.00
N LEU A 201 -16.35 -34.56 -16.07
CA LEU A 201 -15.13 -33.76 -15.99
C LEU A 201 -14.29 -33.90 -17.28
N ASP A 202 -14.10 -35.14 -17.76
CA ASP A 202 -13.35 -35.40 -18.99
C ASP A 202 -13.98 -34.76 -20.22
N GLU A 203 -15.32 -34.79 -20.32
CA GLU A 203 -16.05 -34.13 -21.41
C GLU A 203 -15.90 -32.61 -21.34
N VAL A 204 -16.01 -32.02 -20.15
CA VAL A 204 -15.84 -30.57 -19.93
C VAL A 204 -14.41 -30.12 -20.27
N LEU A 205 -13.40 -30.81 -19.74
CA LEU A 205 -11.99 -30.49 -20.00
C LEU A 205 -11.64 -30.64 -21.48
N LYS A 206 -12.20 -31.64 -22.17
CA LYS A 206 -12.05 -31.80 -23.61
C LYS A 206 -12.68 -30.65 -24.38
N LYS A 207 -13.91 -30.24 -24.03
CA LYS A 207 -14.59 -29.08 -24.63
C LYS A 207 -13.81 -27.79 -24.40
N LEU A 208 -13.33 -27.57 -23.17
CA LEU A 208 -12.55 -26.40 -22.81
C LEU A 208 -11.21 -26.37 -23.57
N SER A 209 -10.50 -27.49 -23.65
CA SER A 209 -9.26 -27.61 -24.43
C SER A 209 -9.48 -27.34 -25.92
N THR A 210 -10.61 -27.80 -26.47
CA THR A 210 -11.01 -27.54 -27.87
C THR A 210 -11.35 -26.06 -28.08
N TYR A 211 -11.95 -25.40 -27.08
CA TYR A 211 -12.24 -23.98 -27.13
C TYR A 211 -10.97 -23.13 -27.10
N VAL A 212 -9.98 -23.51 -26.28
CA VAL A 212 -8.69 -22.81 -26.20
C VAL A 212 -7.95 -22.82 -27.54
N ASP A 213 -8.11 -23.85 -28.38
CA ASP A 213 -7.58 -23.89 -29.76
C ASP A 213 -8.18 -22.84 -30.69
N THR A 214 -9.29 -22.21 -30.31
CA THR A 214 -9.96 -21.27 -31.20
C THR A 214 -9.35 -19.88 -31.14
N ASP A 215 -9.33 -19.22 -32.29
CA ASP A 215 -9.05 -17.79 -32.42
C ASP A 215 -9.91 -16.94 -31.48
N ASN A 216 -11.16 -17.36 -31.23
CA ASN A 216 -12.06 -16.64 -30.33
C ASN A 216 -11.52 -16.57 -28.89
N PHE A 217 -10.87 -17.63 -28.37
CA PHE A 217 -10.23 -17.60 -27.06
C PHE A 217 -9.16 -16.49 -27.00
N VAL A 218 -8.24 -16.50 -27.98
CA VAL A 218 -7.16 -15.51 -28.07
C VAL A 218 -7.71 -14.09 -28.20
N GLN A 219 -8.75 -13.90 -29.02
CA GLN A 219 -9.40 -12.59 -29.17
C GLN A 219 -10.02 -12.08 -27.87
N GLN A 220 -10.64 -12.95 -27.06
CA GLN A 220 -11.17 -12.55 -25.76
C GLN A 220 -10.04 -12.14 -24.81
N ALA A 221 -8.99 -12.95 -24.72
CA ALA A 221 -7.84 -12.67 -23.86
C ALA A 221 -7.11 -11.37 -24.25
N ILE A 222 -6.98 -11.06 -25.54
CA ILE A 222 -6.39 -9.78 -25.97
C ILE A 222 -7.33 -8.61 -25.65
N ARG A 223 -8.65 -8.78 -25.85
CA ARG A 223 -9.62 -7.70 -25.60
C ARG A 223 -9.74 -7.35 -24.12
N SER A 224 -9.58 -8.30 -23.20
CA SER A 224 -9.58 -8.01 -21.75
C SER A 224 -8.42 -7.13 -21.33
N CYS A 225 -7.30 -7.10 -22.09
CA CYS A 225 -6.22 -6.14 -21.88
C CYS A 225 -6.57 -4.69 -22.31
N GLY A 226 -7.83 -4.37 -22.60
CA GLY A 226 -8.30 -3.00 -22.90
C GLY A 226 -8.36 -2.64 -24.39
N PHE A 227 -8.11 -3.58 -25.31
CA PHE A 227 -8.02 -3.31 -26.75
C PHE A 227 -9.32 -3.58 -27.52
N HIS A 228 -10.44 -3.03 -27.04
CA HIS A 228 -11.77 -3.28 -27.62
C HIS A 228 -11.97 -2.69 -29.02
N LYS A 229 -11.06 -1.83 -29.49
CA LYS A 229 -11.20 -1.07 -30.75
C LYS A 229 -10.50 -1.70 -31.96
N LEU A 230 -9.80 -2.83 -31.78
CA LEU A 230 -9.09 -3.50 -32.89
C LEU A 230 -10.06 -4.23 -33.81
N SER A 231 -9.86 -4.07 -35.11
CA SER A 231 -10.60 -4.77 -36.16
C SER A 231 -10.32 -6.27 -36.15
N ASP A 232 -9.07 -6.68 -35.97
CA ASP A 232 -8.67 -8.08 -35.87
C ASP A 232 -7.55 -8.24 -34.83
N PRO A 233 -7.91 -8.52 -33.55
CA PRO A 233 -6.94 -8.62 -32.47
C PRO A 233 -5.84 -9.66 -32.72
N ILE A 234 -6.07 -10.70 -33.52
CA ILE A 234 -5.08 -11.74 -33.79
C ILE A 234 -4.08 -11.27 -34.85
N ARG A 235 -4.52 -10.62 -35.93
CA ARG A 235 -3.58 -10.12 -36.93
C ARG A 235 -2.77 -8.94 -36.42
N ASP A 236 -3.41 -8.09 -35.62
CA ASP A 236 -2.82 -6.83 -35.16
C ASP A 236 -1.97 -6.99 -33.89
N HIS A 237 -1.92 -8.18 -33.28
CA HIS A 237 -1.26 -8.38 -31.98
C HIS A 237 0.22 -7.97 -31.95
N SER A 238 0.94 -8.13 -33.06
CA SER A 238 2.36 -7.74 -33.18
C SER A 238 2.59 -6.23 -33.11
N LEU A 239 1.54 -5.44 -33.39
CA LEU A 239 1.54 -3.98 -33.29
C LEU A 239 1.18 -3.49 -31.87
N LEU A 240 0.69 -4.39 -31.01
CA LEU A 240 0.30 -4.04 -29.66
C LEU A 240 1.52 -3.86 -28.77
N GLN A 241 1.44 -2.85 -27.92
CA GLN A 241 2.42 -2.67 -26.84
C GLN A 241 2.25 -3.75 -25.76
N PHE A 242 1.05 -4.31 -25.62
CA PHE A 242 0.74 -5.29 -24.58
C PHE A 242 -0.12 -6.42 -25.15
N THR A 243 0.24 -7.66 -24.85
CA THR A 243 -0.57 -8.87 -25.04
C THR A 243 -0.49 -9.72 -23.77
N PRO A 244 -1.42 -10.67 -23.56
CA PRO A 244 -1.40 -11.53 -22.36
C PRO A 244 -0.10 -12.33 -22.16
N TRP A 245 0.68 -12.56 -23.23
CA TRP A 245 1.93 -13.32 -23.19
C TRP A 245 3.19 -12.48 -23.44
N CYS A 246 3.06 -11.19 -23.78
CA CYS A 246 4.16 -10.28 -24.08
C CYS A 246 3.77 -8.83 -23.74
N MET A 247 4.42 -8.22 -22.75
CA MET A 247 4.11 -6.88 -22.26
C MET A 247 5.32 -5.95 -22.39
N LYS A 248 5.21 -4.92 -23.24
CA LYS A 248 6.20 -3.83 -23.35
C LYS A 248 6.00 -2.84 -22.21
N ALA A 249 6.38 -3.24 -21.00
CA ALA A 249 6.36 -2.39 -19.82
C ALA A 249 7.74 -2.31 -19.19
N GLY A 250 8.27 -1.10 -19.10
CA GLY A 250 9.27 -0.75 -18.09
C GLY A 250 8.53 -0.29 -16.83
N ALA A 251 8.25 -1.21 -15.92
CA ALA A 251 7.80 -0.87 -14.56
C ALA A 251 8.93 -1.19 -13.57
N ASN A 252 10.15 -0.78 -13.90
CA ASN A 252 11.21 -0.79 -12.90
C ASN A 252 10.97 0.43 -12.01
N PHE A 253 10.46 0.20 -10.80
CA PHE A 253 10.20 1.29 -9.86
C PHE A 253 11.45 2.15 -9.61
N LYS A 254 12.66 1.59 -9.72
CA LYS A 254 13.91 2.36 -9.60
C LYS A 254 14.11 3.32 -10.77
N ASP A 255 13.59 3.02 -11.96
CA ASP A 255 13.58 3.95 -13.11
C ASP A 255 12.52 5.04 -12.94
N VAL A 256 11.35 4.70 -12.39
CA VAL A 256 10.32 5.69 -12.03
C VAL A 256 10.87 6.67 -10.99
N LEU A 257 11.50 6.14 -9.94
CA LEU A 257 12.14 6.96 -8.91
C LEU A 257 13.35 7.73 -9.46
N ALA A 258 14.18 7.14 -10.31
CA ALA A 258 15.30 7.86 -10.94
C ALA A 258 14.81 9.06 -11.77
N THR A 259 13.73 8.87 -12.53
CA THR A 259 13.07 9.92 -13.29
C THR A 259 12.49 10.99 -12.38
N TYR A 260 11.80 10.59 -11.30
CA TYR A 260 11.21 11.47 -10.30
C TYR A 260 12.27 12.36 -9.62
N PHE A 261 13.38 11.77 -9.19
CA PHE A 261 14.48 12.49 -8.54
C PHE A 261 15.42 13.20 -9.52
N GLY A 262 15.20 13.06 -10.84
CA GLY A 262 16.07 13.64 -11.86
C GLY A 262 17.51 13.10 -11.80
N VAL A 263 17.71 11.87 -11.33
CA VAL A 263 19.04 11.26 -11.19
C VAL A 263 19.33 10.31 -12.35
N THR A 264 20.56 10.34 -12.85
CA THR A 264 21.00 9.49 -13.97
C THR A 264 21.30 8.05 -13.55
N LYS A 265 21.44 7.78 -12.26
CA LYS A 265 21.68 6.44 -11.71
C LYS A 265 20.47 5.99 -10.91
N ARG A 266 20.10 4.71 -11.09
CA ARG A 266 19.05 4.06 -10.30
C ARG A 266 19.35 4.14 -8.80
N PRO A 267 18.37 4.51 -7.96
CA PRO A 267 18.54 4.49 -6.51
C PRO A 267 18.89 3.09 -6.02
N LYS A 268 19.81 3.00 -5.06
CA LYS A 268 20.16 1.75 -4.40
C LYS A 268 19.24 1.53 -3.21
N PHE A 269 18.83 0.27 -3.00
CA PHE A 269 17.97 -0.12 -1.90
C PHE A 269 18.68 -1.14 -1.00
N GLN A 270 18.61 -0.93 0.32
CA GLN A 270 18.95 -1.91 1.35
C GLN A 270 17.70 -2.71 1.72
N TRP A 271 17.87 -4.02 1.88
CA TRP A 271 16.80 -4.94 2.25
C TRP A 271 16.90 -5.27 3.74
N ALA A 272 15.76 -5.36 4.41
CA ALA A 272 15.66 -5.77 5.79
C ALA A 272 14.45 -6.67 6.00
N PHE A 273 14.67 -7.84 6.59
CA PHE A 273 13.61 -8.66 7.15
C PHE A 273 13.47 -8.30 8.63
N CYS A 274 12.30 -7.81 9.04
CA CYS A 274 12.06 -7.25 10.36
C CYS A 274 10.82 -7.92 10.96
N PRO A 275 10.93 -9.10 11.60
CA PRO A 275 9.77 -9.85 12.09
C PRO A 275 9.06 -9.15 13.27
N LYS A 276 9.67 -8.11 13.84
CA LYS A 276 9.13 -7.30 14.93
C LYS A 276 9.29 -5.81 14.64
N ALA A 277 8.42 -5.00 15.25
CA ALA A 277 8.41 -3.56 15.06
C ALA A 277 9.70 -2.90 15.59
N GLU A 278 10.25 -3.43 16.69
CA GLU A 278 11.52 -2.95 17.26
C GLU A 278 12.70 -3.19 16.31
N ASP A 279 12.70 -4.31 15.58
CA ASP A 279 13.73 -4.61 14.58
C ASP A 279 13.68 -3.61 13.43
N LEU A 280 12.46 -3.27 12.97
CA LEU A 280 12.24 -2.27 11.93
C LEU A 280 12.70 -0.88 12.38
N LEU A 281 12.37 -0.49 13.61
CA LEU A 281 12.82 0.76 14.21
C LEU A 281 14.36 0.84 14.24
N LYS A 282 15.04 -0.22 14.67
CA LYS A 282 16.51 -0.28 14.70
C LYS A 282 17.13 -0.11 13.31
N VAL A 283 16.51 -0.68 12.27
CA VAL A 283 16.93 -0.49 10.87
C VAL A 283 16.75 0.97 10.45
N ILE A 284 15.61 1.59 10.76
CA ILE A 284 15.34 3.00 10.44
C ILE A 284 16.34 3.92 11.15
N LEU A 285 16.62 3.69 12.43
CA LEU A 285 17.61 4.47 13.18
C LEU A 285 19.03 4.35 12.60
N ARG A 286 19.40 3.16 12.13
CA ARG A 286 20.67 2.98 11.41
C ARG A 286 20.70 3.81 10.13
N ILE A 287 19.63 3.79 9.32
CA ILE A 287 19.52 4.59 8.09
C ILE A 287 19.59 6.08 8.41
N MET A 288 18.91 6.55 9.45
CA MET A 288 18.98 7.94 9.91
C MET A 288 20.41 8.33 10.29
N SER A 289 21.13 7.48 11.00
CA SER A 289 22.55 7.69 11.36
C SER A 289 23.44 7.75 10.12
N GLU A 290 23.29 6.80 9.19
CA GLU A 290 24.02 6.78 7.90
C GLU A 290 23.79 8.05 7.07
N HIS A 291 22.58 8.63 7.16
CA HIS A 291 22.18 9.83 6.42
C HIS A 291 22.28 11.12 7.24
N GLN A 292 22.84 11.11 8.47
CA GLN A 292 22.83 12.27 9.36
C GLN A 292 23.44 13.52 8.70
N ALA A 293 24.57 13.38 8.01
CA ALA A 293 25.21 14.49 7.32
C ALA A 293 24.34 15.06 6.18
N TRP A 294 23.54 14.23 5.52
CA TRP A 294 22.57 14.68 4.51
C TRP A 294 21.37 15.36 5.19
N ILE A 295 20.84 14.79 6.27
CA ILE A 295 19.75 15.39 7.05
C ILE A 295 20.16 16.80 7.53
N GLU A 296 21.38 16.97 8.03
CA GLU A 296 21.84 18.27 8.55
C GLU A 296 22.05 19.32 7.45
N LYS A 297 22.43 18.90 6.23
CA LYS A 297 22.77 19.80 5.11
C LYS A 297 21.62 20.01 4.12
N SER A 298 20.66 19.10 4.07
CA SER A 298 19.58 19.12 3.09
C SER A 298 18.66 20.32 3.34
N THR A 299 18.41 21.07 2.28
CA THR A 299 17.41 22.15 2.25
C THR A 299 16.01 21.62 1.91
N HIS A 300 15.86 20.31 1.64
CA HIS A 300 14.56 19.71 1.37
C HIS A 300 13.69 19.78 2.62
N PRO A 301 12.47 20.33 2.55
CA PRO A 301 11.68 20.68 3.73
C PRO A 301 11.26 19.48 4.60
N ARG A 302 11.24 18.26 4.04
CA ARG A 302 10.84 17.03 4.77
C ARG A 302 11.93 15.96 4.92
N LYS A 303 13.12 16.18 4.32
CA LYS A 303 14.27 15.26 4.39
C LYS A 303 13.87 13.78 4.29
N ILE A 304 13.12 13.45 3.24
CA ILE A 304 12.53 12.13 3.03
C ILE A 304 13.40 11.23 2.17
N LEU A 305 13.32 9.92 2.39
CA LEU A 305 13.86 8.89 1.50
C LEU A 305 12.76 7.95 1.03
N PRO A 306 12.78 7.49 -0.23
CA PRO A 306 11.88 6.43 -0.68
C PRO A 306 12.09 5.15 0.12
N ALA A 307 11.01 4.55 0.57
CA ALA A 307 11.00 3.26 1.22
C ALA A 307 9.77 2.46 0.79
N ARG A 308 9.83 1.14 0.96
CA ARG A 308 8.69 0.27 0.66
C ARG A 308 8.62 -0.95 1.55
N ALA A 309 7.41 -1.36 1.87
CA ALA A 309 7.09 -2.71 2.31
C ALA A 309 6.78 -3.52 1.04
N GLN A 310 7.61 -4.53 0.75
CA GLN A 310 7.63 -5.17 -0.56
C GLN A 310 6.26 -5.79 -0.95
N GLY A 311 5.69 -5.33 -2.06
CA GLY A 311 4.39 -5.81 -2.56
C GLY A 311 3.20 -5.44 -1.67
N MET A 312 3.37 -4.44 -0.78
CA MET A 312 2.33 -3.87 0.06
C MET A 312 2.16 -2.39 -0.22
N HIS A 313 3.21 -1.58 -0.01
CA HIS A 313 3.08 -0.13 -0.03
C HIS A 313 4.43 0.58 -0.22
N VAL A 314 4.44 1.70 -0.95
CA VAL A 314 5.57 2.62 -1.10
C VAL A 314 5.27 3.90 -0.35
N PHE A 315 6.21 4.33 0.46
CA PHE A 315 6.05 5.47 1.35
C PHE A 315 7.32 6.31 1.38
N SER A 316 7.20 7.51 1.92
CA SER A 316 8.33 8.39 2.17
C SER A 316 8.80 8.26 3.61
N LEU A 317 9.98 7.67 3.81
CA LEU A 317 10.64 7.60 5.10
C LEU A 317 11.04 9.01 5.56
N MET A 318 10.46 9.46 6.66
CA MET A 318 10.66 10.79 7.24
C MET A 318 11.83 10.75 8.23
N LEU A 319 13.03 11.13 7.77
CA LEU A 319 14.23 11.08 8.59
C LEU A 319 14.34 12.23 9.61
N ASP A 320 13.49 13.26 9.50
CA ASP A 320 13.52 14.42 10.39
C ASP A 320 12.25 14.63 11.20
N ASP A 321 11.35 13.64 11.30
CA ASP A 321 10.14 13.80 12.09
C ASP A 321 10.50 14.11 13.56
N PRO A 322 9.86 15.12 14.19
CA PRO A 322 10.12 15.49 15.57
C PRO A 322 10.10 14.32 16.57
N SER A 323 9.25 13.31 16.38
CA SER A 323 9.21 12.14 17.28
C SER A 323 10.47 11.29 17.20
N MET A 324 11.17 11.31 16.06
CA MET A 324 12.36 10.48 15.80
C MET A 324 13.68 11.22 16.06
N ARG A 325 13.70 12.56 16.02
CA ARG A 325 14.94 13.36 16.17
C ARG A 325 15.69 13.08 17.47
N GLY A 326 14.96 12.85 18.56
CA GLY A 326 15.55 12.56 19.87
C GLY A 326 16.42 11.30 19.84
N LEU A 327 15.98 10.28 19.11
CA LEU A 327 16.61 8.96 19.05
C LEU A 327 17.96 8.93 18.34
N MET A 328 18.22 9.85 17.41
CA MET A 328 19.49 9.88 16.66
C MET A 328 20.73 10.12 17.54
N ARG A 329 20.53 10.67 18.76
CA ARG A 329 21.62 11.03 19.68
C ARG A 329 21.67 10.15 20.92
N VAL A 330 20.83 9.12 20.98
CA VAL A 330 20.73 8.21 22.11
C VAL A 330 21.72 7.07 21.90
N GLU A 331 22.62 6.86 22.87
CA GLU A 331 23.56 5.72 22.85
C GLU A 331 22.85 4.39 23.10
N ASP A 332 21.89 4.36 24.03
CA ASP A 332 21.08 3.19 24.38
C ASP A 332 19.61 3.40 23.98
N VAL A 333 19.30 2.99 22.75
CA VAL A 333 17.95 3.10 22.17
C VAL A 333 16.93 2.32 23.00
N ASP A 334 17.27 1.11 23.45
CA ASP A 334 16.33 0.26 24.17
C ASP A 334 15.96 0.88 25.53
N ALA A 335 16.93 1.45 26.26
CA ALA A 335 16.66 2.17 27.51
C ALA A 335 15.81 3.44 27.29
N TRP A 336 16.02 4.16 26.17
CA TRP A 336 15.22 5.33 25.85
C TRP A 336 13.78 4.96 25.48
N LEU A 337 13.59 3.90 24.68
CA LEU A 337 12.26 3.40 24.33
C LEU A 337 11.50 2.99 25.58
N GLU A 338 12.15 2.28 26.50
CA GLU A 338 11.55 1.87 27.76
C GLU A 338 11.09 3.09 28.57
N ALA A 339 11.96 4.09 28.72
CA ALA A 339 11.69 5.27 29.54
C ALA A 339 10.63 6.21 28.93
N ASN A 340 10.59 6.38 27.62
CA ASN A 340 9.78 7.42 26.96
C ASN A 340 8.51 6.90 26.30
N ILE A 341 8.44 5.61 25.95
CA ILE A 341 7.31 5.04 25.21
C ILE A 341 6.70 3.87 25.98
N CYS A 342 7.49 2.83 26.30
CA CYS A 342 6.96 1.64 26.96
C CYS A 342 6.36 1.99 28.33
N SER A 343 7.02 2.85 29.12
CA SER A 343 6.53 3.27 30.43
C SER A 343 5.15 3.94 30.37
N GLN A 344 4.88 4.72 29.33
CA GLN A 344 3.60 5.40 29.14
C GLN A 344 2.50 4.40 28.79
N GLY A 345 2.75 3.54 27.79
CA GLY A 345 1.81 2.51 27.38
C GLY A 345 1.57 1.46 28.47
N LEU A 346 2.59 1.11 29.26
CA LEU A 346 2.49 0.22 30.41
C LEU A 346 1.67 0.86 31.54
N GLY A 347 1.83 2.17 31.76
CA GLY A 347 0.98 2.92 32.69
C GLY A 347 -0.50 2.84 32.33
N VAL A 348 -0.83 2.93 31.03
CA VAL A 348 -2.20 2.73 30.54
C VAL A 348 -2.64 1.27 30.69
N ALA A 349 -1.77 0.31 30.33
CA ALA A 349 -2.08 -1.12 30.42
C ALA A 349 -2.41 -1.57 31.85
N GLN A 350 -1.75 -0.98 32.85
CA GLN A 350 -1.93 -1.27 34.28
C GLN A 350 -3.02 -0.42 34.94
N ALA A 351 -3.55 0.61 34.25
CA ALA A 351 -4.61 1.43 34.78
C ALA A 351 -5.91 0.62 34.94
N PRO A 352 -6.74 0.91 35.96
CA PRO A 352 -8.07 0.30 36.07
C PRO A 352 -8.90 0.62 34.83
N ILE A 353 -9.52 -0.39 34.23
CA ILE A 353 -10.40 -0.14 33.08
C ILE A 353 -11.69 0.54 33.54
N THR A 354 -12.12 1.55 32.79
CA THR A 354 -13.36 2.27 33.12
C THR A 354 -14.60 1.47 32.71
N HIS A 355 -15.69 1.65 33.46
CA HIS A 355 -16.99 1.04 33.14
C HIS A 355 -17.48 1.44 31.73
N GLU A 356 -17.24 2.69 31.31
CA GLU A 356 -17.58 3.15 29.96
C GLU A 356 -16.80 2.39 28.88
N THR A 357 -15.49 2.20 29.08
CA THR A 357 -14.65 1.42 28.16
C THR A 357 -15.12 -0.03 28.08
N ARG A 358 -15.46 -0.66 29.23
CA ARG A 358 -16.01 -2.03 29.25
C ARG A 358 -17.27 -2.17 28.41
N ILE A 359 -18.24 -1.26 28.59
CA ILE A 359 -19.50 -1.27 27.83
C ILE A 359 -19.21 -1.19 26.33
N LYS A 360 -18.41 -0.22 25.89
CA LYS A 360 -18.11 -0.04 24.46
C LYS A 360 -17.42 -1.27 23.85
N MET A 361 -16.43 -1.83 24.55
CA MET A 361 -15.75 -3.04 24.10
C MET A 361 -16.71 -4.23 23.99
N ILE A 362 -17.60 -4.42 24.96
CA ILE A 362 -18.57 -5.52 24.92
C ILE A 362 -19.54 -5.33 23.75
N THR A 363 -20.09 -4.13 23.58
CA THR A 363 -20.99 -3.83 22.46
C THR A 363 -20.29 -4.07 21.11
N PHE A 364 -19.06 -3.62 20.95
CA PHE A 364 -18.32 -3.88 19.72
C PHE A 364 -18.02 -5.37 19.51
N CYS A 365 -17.43 -6.04 20.50
CA CYS A 365 -16.94 -7.42 20.36
C CYS A 365 -18.09 -8.43 20.22
N PHE A 366 -19.12 -8.28 21.05
CA PHE A 366 -20.20 -9.25 21.12
C PHE A 366 -21.37 -8.84 20.23
N ASP A 367 -21.86 -7.61 20.30
CA ASP A 367 -23.03 -7.24 19.50
C ASP A 367 -22.68 -7.02 18.03
N GLY A 368 -21.49 -6.49 17.74
CA GLY A 368 -21.01 -6.24 16.37
C GLY A 368 -20.17 -7.38 15.79
N LEU A 369 -18.97 -7.58 16.32
CA LEU A 369 -17.92 -8.38 15.69
C LEU A 369 -18.30 -9.86 15.58
N LEU A 370 -18.73 -10.49 16.68
CA LEU A 370 -19.16 -11.90 16.65
C LEU A 370 -20.31 -12.12 15.67
N LEU A 371 -21.30 -11.23 15.62
CA LEU A 371 -22.46 -11.39 14.73
C LEU A 371 -22.03 -11.34 13.27
N ASN A 372 -21.22 -10.33 12.91
CA ASN A 372 -20.68 -10.17 11.56
C ASN A 372 -19.79 -11.35 11.16
N LEU A 373 -18.98 -11.87 12.09
CA LEU A 373 -18.16 -13.06 11.84
C LEU A 373 -19.01 -14.31 11.62
N ALA A 374 -20.08 -14.52 12.41
CA ALA A 374 -21.03 -15.62 12.19
C ALA A 374 -21.63 -15.57 10.79
N GLU A 375 -22.09 -14.40 10.37
CA GLU A 375 -22.70 -14.18 9.06
C GLU A 375 -21.72 -14.40 7.92
N ALA A 376 -20.49 -13.88 8.05
CA ALA A 376 -19.48 -13.95 7.01
C ALA A 376 -18.88 -15.35 6.84
N THR A 377 -18.74 -16.12 7.92
CA THR A 377 -18.04 -17.41 7.92
C THR A 377 -18.98 -18.62 7.98
N GLY A 378 -20.27 -18.41 8.28
CA GLY A 378 -21.22 -19.51 8.52
C GLY A 378 -20.91 -20.33 9.77
N LEU A 379 -20.04 -19.83 10.66
CA LEU A 379 -19.70 -20.51 11.91
C LEU A 379 -20.91 -20.55 12.84
N ALA A 380 -21.16 -21.73 13.42
CA ALA A 380 -22.18 -21.90 14.44
C ALA A 380 -21.70 -21.27 15.75
N ILE A 381 -22.05 -20.00 15.96
CA ILE A 381 -21.80 -19.30 17.23
C ILE A 381 -22.88 -19.69 18.22
N ASN A 382 -22.47 -20.20 19.39
CA ASN A 382 -23.40 -20.46 20.48
C ASN A 382 -23.81 -19.12 21.13
N LEU A 383 -24.98 -18.61 20.77
CA LEU A 383 -25.50 -17.31 21.21
C LEU A 383 -26.38 -17.38 22.46
N ASP A 384 -26.70 -18.59 22.95
CA ASP A 384 -27.81 -18.81 23.88
C ASP A 384 -27.57 -18.24 25.30
N ASN A 385 -26.33 -17.91 25.66
CA ASN A 385 -25.96 -17.37 26.98
C ASN A 385 -25.48 -15.90 26.98
N ARG A 386 -25.59 -15.18 25.86
CA ARG A 386 -25.05 -13.82 25.70
C ARG A 386 -25.49 -12.84 26.78
N ILE A 387 -26.80 -12.62 26.91
CA ILE A 387 -27.35 -11.50 27.70
C ILE A 387 -27.03 -11.64 29.20
N ALA A 388 -27.13 -12.85 29.76
CA ALA A 388 -26.84 -13.09 31.17
C ALA A 388 -25.34 -12.94 31.46
N TYR A 389 -24.47 -13.48 30.60
CA TYR A 389 -23.02 -13.42 30.78
C TYR A 389 -22.47 -12.00 30.59
N HIS A 390 -23.01 -11.22 29.65
CA HIS A 390 -22.64 -9.81 29.45
C HIS A 390 -23.00 -8.92 30.64
N THR A 391 -24.15 -9.18 31.26
CA THR A 391 -24.61 -8.43 32.44
C THR A 391 -23.71 -8.72 33.64
N ASP A 392 -23.37 -9.99 33.87
CA ASP A 392 -22.48 -10.40 34.97
C ASP A 392 -21.04 -9.87 34.80
N LEU A 393 -20.51 -9.78 33.57
CA LEU A 393 -19.18 -9.21 33.27
C LEU A 393 -19.11 -7.69 33.44
N ILE A 394 -20.19 -6.97 33.12
CA ILE A 394 -20.28 -5.52 33.28
C ILE A 394 -20.47 -5.14 34.75
N ASP A 395 -21.27 -5.92 35.48
CA ASP A 395 -21.67 -5.66 36.88
C ASP A 395 -20.68 -6.25 37.90
N ALA A 396 -19.74 -7.10 37.48
CA ALA A 396 -18.64 -7.53 38.33
C ALA A 396 -17.78 -6.30 38.72
N GLU A 397 -17.84 -5.92 40.00
CA GLU A 397 -16.96 -4.94 40.66
C GLU A 397 -15.46 -5.30 40.60
N GLN A 398 -15.06 -6.31 39.82
CA GLN A 398 -13.67 -6.66 39.62
C GLN A 398 -12.92 -5.46 39.06
N GLN A 399 -11.95 -4.95 39.81
CA GLN A 399 -10.98 -3.98 39.34
C GLN A 399 -9.93 -4.71 38.50
N SER A 400 -10.25 -5.01 37.23
CA SER A 400 -9.24 -5.47 36.28
C SER A 400 -8.54 -4.27 35.64
N SER A 401 -7.27 -4.45 35.33
CA SER A 401 -6.51 -3.51 34.52
C SER A 401 -6.98 -3.57 33.04
N VAL A 402 -6.62 -2.55 32.27
CA VAL A 402 -6.85 -2.49 30.81
C VAL A 402 -6.36 -3.76 30.11
N LYS A 403 -5.16 -4.24 30.46
CA LYS A 403 -4.58 -5.45 29.88
C LYS A 403 -5.35 -6.71 30.27
N GLU A 404 -5.61 -6.89 31.57
CA GLU A 404 -6.32 -8.07 32.08
C GLU A 404 -7.71 -8.18 31.45
N TRP A 405 -8.43 -7.06 31.35
CA TRP A 405 -9.73 -7.03 30.69
C TRP A 405 -9.65 -7.43 29.20
N ARG A 406 -8.64 -6.94 28.48
CA ARG A 406 -8.43 -7.31 27.08
C ARG A 406 -8.19 -8.80 26.93
N ASP A 407 -7.37 -9.39 27.81
CA ASP A 407 -7.06 -10.82 27.77
C ASP A 407 -8.31 -11.67 28.12
N GLU A 408 -9.13 -11.23 29.09
CA GLU A 408 -10.43 -11.84 29.41
C GLU A 408 -11.39 -11.82 28.20
N VAL A 409 -11.53 -10.66 27.54
CA VAL A 409 -12.38 -10.52 26.34
C VAL A 409 -11.94 -11.46 25.23
N LEU A 410 -10.63 -11.55 24.97
CA LEU A 410 -10.11 -12.44 23.93
C LEU A 410 -10.30 -13.90 24.29
N GLU A 411 -10.06 -14.31 25.54
CA GLU A 411 -10.30 -15.69 25.97
C GLU A 411 -11.76 -16.10 25.73
N ILE A 412 -12.70 -15.21 26.06
CA ILE A 412 -14.12 -15.44 25.81
C ILE A 412 -14.39 -15.55 24.32
N LEU A 413 -13.92 -14.61 23.49
CA LEU A 413 -14.13 -14.65 22.04
C LEU A 413 -13.53 -15.92 21.41
N GLU A 414 -12.31 -16.28 21.81
CA GLU A 414 -11.62 -17.48 21.33
C GLU A 414 -12.40 -18.76 21.69
N SER A 415 -13.01 -18.82 22.88
CA SER A 415 -13.85 -19.95 23.30
C SER A 415 -15.16 -20.07 22.50
N HIS A 416 -15.73 -18.96 22.01
CA HIS A 416 -16.98 -18.96 21.24
C HIS A 416 -16.76 -19.27 19.76
N ILE A 417 -15.62 -18.88 19.20
CA ILE A 417 -15.34 -18.99 17.76
C ILE A 417 -14.64 -20.31 17.40
N GLN A 418 -14.21 -21.13 18.38
CA GLN A 418 -13.44 -22.37 18.15
C GLN A 418 -12.26 -22.14 17.18
N LEU A 419 -11.45 -21.12 17.45
CA LEU A 419 -10.43 -20.57 16.55
C LEU A 419 -9.21 -21.48 16.27
N ASP A 420 -9.20 -22.71 16.77
CA ASP A 420 -8.05 -23.62 16.68
C ASP A 420 -7.64 -23.96 15.23
N TRP A 421 -8.46 -23.63 14.24
CA TRP A 421 -8.23 -24.01 12.84
C TRP A 421 -7.79 -22.88 11.90
N ASN A 422 -7.78 -21.61 12.35
CA ASN A 422 -7.40 -20.48 11.48
C ASN A 422 -6.54 -19.42 12.18
N PRO A 423 -5.20 -19.51 12.07
CA PRO A 423 -4.26 -18.53 12.62
C PRO A 423 -4.46 -17.10 12.10
N ASP A 424 -4.87 -16.92 10.85
CA ASP A 424 -5.06 -15.60 10.23
C ASP A 424 -6.28 -14.90 10.83
N LEU A 425 -7.36 -15.66 11.05
CA LEU A 425 -8.57 -15.16 11.71
C LEU A 425 -8.30 -14.78 13.18
N ARG A 426 -7.47 -15.56 13.88
CA ARG A 426 -7.08 -15.26 15.26
C ARG A 426 -6.27 -13.96 15.37
N GLU A 427 -5.34 -13.73 14.45
CA GLU A 427 -4.57 -12.48 14.42
C GLU A 427 -5.46 -11.28 14.08
N THR A 428 -6.34 -11.44 13.08
CA THR A 428 -7.33 -10.42 12.72
C THR A 428 -8.22 -10.06 13.91
N LEU A 429 -8.70 -11.06 14.66
CA LEU A 429 -9.51 -10.84 15.86
C LEU A 429 -8.76 -10.02 16.91
N ARG A 430 -7.49 -10.36 17.17
CA ARG A 430 -6.65 -9.63 18.15
C ARG A 430 -6.47 -8.18 17.76
N ILE A 431 -6.18 -7.90 16.49
CA ILE A 431 -6.04 -6.54 15.96
C ILE A 431 -7.33 -5.76 16.18
N LEU A 432 -8.49 -6.33 15.79
CA LEU A 432 -9.78 -5.65 15.93
C LEU A 432 -10.15 -5.37 17.39
N VAL A 433 -9.86 -6.29 18.30
CA VAL A 433 -10.08 -6.09 19.75
C VAL A 433 -9.14 -5.01 20.29
N ASP A 434 -7.87 -5.02 19.89
CA ASP A 434 -6.89 -4.04 20.37
C ASP A 434 -7.16 -2.63 19.80
N GLU A 435 -7.60 -2.52 18.55
CA GLU A 435 -8.05 -1.25 17.96
C GLU A 435 -9.28 -0.70 18.70
N GLU A 436 -10.26 -1.55 18.99
CA GLU A 436 -11.44 -1.12 19.73
C GLU A 436 -11.10 -0.75 21.17
N LEU A 437 -10.20 -1.51 21.82
CA LEU A 437 -9.69 -1.15 23.14
C LEU A 437 -9.13 0.27 23.11
N ILE A 438 -8.20 0.55 22.21
CA ILE A 438 -7.58 1.88 22.08
C ILE A 438 -8.64 2.94 21.82
N ARG A 439 -9.61 2.69 20.93
CA ARG A 439 -10.69 3.64 20.59
C ARG A 439 -11.59 3.94 21.79
N SER A 440 -11.85 2.94 22.62
CA SER A 440 -12.75 2.98 23.77
C SER A 440 -12.12 3.53 25.06
N LEU A 441 -10.78 3.67 25.10
CA LEU A 441 -10.08 4.27 26.23
C LEU A 441 -10.47 5.74 26.45
N PRO A 442 -10.33 6.25 27.70
CA PRO A 442 -10.46 7.67 28.00
C PRO A 442 -9.60 8.54 27.10
N LYS A 443 -10.06 9.77 26.83
CA LYS A 443 -9.32 10.71 25.96
C LYS A 443 -7.90 10.98 26.47
N SER A 444 -7.69 11.04 27.78
CA SER A 444 -6.35 11.20 28.38
C SER A 444 -5.40 10.10 27.93
N ASP A 445 -5.86 8.85 28.00
CA ASP A 445 -5.02 7.67 27.78
C ASP A 445 -4.74 7.49 26.29
N ARG A 446 -5.75 7.74 25.45
CA ARG A 446 -5.56 7.81 23.99
C ARG A 446 -4.55 8.89 23.60
N SER A 447 -4.62 10.06 24.23
CA SER A 447 -3.69 11.17 23.97
C SER A 447 -2.26 10.84 24.43
N LEU A 448 -2.10 10.07 25.50
CA LEU A 448 -0.80 9.57 25.95
C LEU A 448 -0.20 8.60 24.93
N ILE A 449 -0.98 7.60 24.50
CA ILE A 449 -0.53 6.63 23.48
C ILE A 449 -0.15 7.37 22.19
N ALA A 450 -1.01 8.25 21.70
CA ALA A 450 -0.77 9.02 20.49
C ALA A 450 0.40 10.00 20.59
N GLY A 451 0.55 10.67 21.74
CA GLY A 451 1.66 11.57 22.01
C GLY A 451 3.02 10.87 22.10
N SER A 452 3.02 9.58 22.40
CA SER A 452 4.22 8.72 22.46
C SER A 452 4.55 8.03 21.12
N ALA A 453 3.69 8.17 20.12
CA ALA A 453 3.86 7.50 18.83
C ALA A 453 5.10 8.02 18.08
N LEU A 454 5.88 7.10 17.52
CA LEU A 454 7.04 7.42 16.70
C LEU A 454 6.69 7.37 15.22
N ARG A 455 6.37 8.53 14.63
CA ARG A 455 6.08 8.63 13.20
C ARG A 455 7.37 8.52 12.40
N PHE A 456 7.35 7.68 11.38
CA PHE A 456 8.53 7.45 10.55
C PHE A 456 8.24 7.45 9.05
N GLY A 457 6.99 7.29 8.61
CA GLY A 457 6.68 7.20 7.18
C GLY A 457 5.44 8.00 6.81
N ASP A 458 5.50 8.78 5.74
CA ASP A 458 4.34 9.37 5.08
C ASP A 458 3.81 8.36 4.05
N THR A 459 2.58 7.87 4.25
CA THR A 459 2.00 6.82 3.41
C THR A 459 1.45 7.36 2.08
N HIS A 460 1.42 8.68 1.90
CA HIS A 460 0.70 9.31 0.78
C HIS A 460 -0.79 8.89 0.70
N TRP A 461 -1.35 8.33 1.77
CA TRP A 461 -2.77 8.07 1.90
C TRP A 461 -3.46 9.24 2.56
N LEU A 462 -4.68 9.48 2.11
CA LEU A 462 -5.58 10.46 2.70
C LEU A 462 -6.75 9.74 3.34
N HIS A 463 -7.08 10.16 4.56
CA HIS A 463 -8.29 9.69 5.21
C HIS A 463 -9.52 10.19 4.45
N ARG A 464 -10.36 9.28 3.97
CA ARG A 464 -11.41 9.58 2.97
C ARG A 464 -12.40 10.67 3.39
N SER A 465 -12.74 10.77 4.68
CA SER A 465 -13.74 11.72 5.15
C SER A 465 -13.16 13.04 5.64
N THR A 466 -11.91 13.04 6.10
CA THR A 466 -11.28 14.23 6.71
C THR A 466 -10.20 14.84 5.82
N LEU A 467 -9.79 14.15 4.75
CA LEU A 467 -8.68 14.52 3.86
C LEU A 467 -7.37 14.75 4.62
N ARG A 468 -7.21 14.15 5.79
CA ARG A 468 -6.00 14.22 6.60
C ARG A 468 -4.96 13.22 6.13
N ASP A 469 -3.69 13.62 6.22
CA ASP A 469 -2.55 12.75 5.92
C ASP A 469 -2.49 11.60 6.93
N ILE A 470 -2.12 10.42 6.42
CA ILE A 470 -1.90 9.22 7.21
C ILE A 470 -0.40 8.94 7.27
N TYR A 471 0.12 8.68 8.47
CA TYR A 471 1.52 8.35 8.68
C TYR A 471 1.66 6.94 9.26
N PHE A 472 2.71 6.23 8.87
CA PHE A 472 3.18 5.08 9.64
C PHE A 472 3.87 5.55 10.90
N CYS A 473 3.55 4.86 11.99
CA CYS A 473 4.17 5.09 13.27
C CYS A 473 4.40 3.78 14.01
N PHE A 474 5.27 3.85 15.01
CA PHE A 474 5.34 2.84 16.04
C PHE A 474 4.64 3.29 17.30
N VAL A 475 3.92 2.37 17.94
CA VAL A 475 3.19 2.62 19.19
C VAL A 475 3.43 1.48 20.17
N TYR A 476 3.32 1.77 21.47
CA TYR A 476 3.22 0.71 22.47
C TYR A 476 1.74 0.40 22.72
N ASN A 477 1.30 -0.77 22.27
CA ASN A 477 -0.09 -1.20 22.41
C ASN A 477 -0.34 -1.62 23.88
N PRO A 478 -1.28 -0.97 24.62
CA PRO A 478 -1.54 -1.30 26.01
C PRO A 478 -2.21 -2.67 26.20
N GLY A 479 -2.94 -3.17 25.18
CA GLY A 479 -3.58 -4.48 25.20
C GLY A 479 -2.55 -5.61 25.07
N SER A 480 -1.70 -5.54 24.06
CA SER A 480 -0.67 -6.58 23.82
C SER A 480 0.59 -6.39 24.68
N CYS A 481 0.81 -5.20 25.23
CA CYS A 481 2.05 -4.77 25.91
C CYS A 481 3.28 -4.95 25.02
N ARG A 482 3.17 -4.61 23.74
CA ARG A 482 4.23 -4.74 22.75
C ARG A 482 4.35 -3.48 21.91
N PHE A 483 5.54 -3.31 21.35
CA PHE A 483 5.76 -2.33 20.30
C PHE A 483 5.18 -2.86 19.00
N GLU A 484 4.35 -2.06 18.34
CA GLU A 484 3.61 -2.48 17.16
C GLU A 484 3.64 -1.38 16.10
N LEU A 485 3.54 -1.82 14.85
CA LEU A 485 3.38 -0.95 13.70
C LEU A 485 1.92 -0.49 13.58
N ALA A 486 1.71 0.81 13.44
CA ALA A 486 0.40 1.41 13.31
C ALA A 486 0.40 2.48 12.21
N LYS A 487 -0.79 2.97 11.90
CA LYS A 487 -0.98 4.22 11.17
C LYS A 487 -1.70 5.23 12.05
N ILE A 488 -1.35 6.51 11.87
CA ILE A 488 -1.88 7.62 12.65
C ILE A 488 -2.19 8.82 11.75
N LEU A 489 -3.25 9.56 12.06
CA LEU A 489 -3.54 10.84 11.40
C LEU A 489 -2.53 11.93 11.79
N ASP A 490 -2.40 12.94 10.92
CA ASP A 490 -1.53 14.10 11.12
C ASP A 490 -1.75 14.86 12.44
N ASP A 491 -2.99 14.85 12.94
CA ASP A 491 -3.41 15.47 14.21
C ASP A 491 -3.36 14.53 15.42
N ASN A 492 -2.83 13.32 15.24
CA ASN A 492 -2.73 12.28 16.27
C ASN A 492 -4.09 11.79 16.83
N SER A 493 -5.21 12.03 16.13
CA SER A 493 -6.56 11.73 16.67
C SER A 493 -7.03 10.28 16.47
N ASP A 494 -6.47 9.55 15.51
CA ASP A 494 -6.90 8.19 15.16
C ASP A 494 -5.68 7.29 14.92
N ILE A 495 -5.54 6.27 15.77
CA ILE A 495 -4.49 5.24 15.68
C ILE A 495 -5.17 3.95 15.27
N GLN A 496 -4.66 3.34 14.21
CA GLN A 496 -5.13 2.06 13.71
C GLN A 496 -3.93 1.11 13.61
N LEU A 497 -4.04 -0.06 14.22
CA LEU A 497 -2.95 -1.03 14.27
C LEU A 497 -2.86 -1.72 12.90
N LEU A 498 -1.64 -1.95 12.41
CA LEU A 498 -1.46 -2.73 11.20
C LEU A 498 -1.39 -4.23 11.53
N CYS A 499 -1.68 -5.08 10.54
CA CYS A 499 -1.47 -6.51 10.69
C CYS A 499 0.03 -6.82 10.75
N GLN A 500 0.55 -7.07 11.96
CA GLN A 500 2.00 -7.25 12.16
C GLN A 500 2.53 -8.42 11.33
N ARG A 501 1.75 -9.49 11.15
CA ARG A 501 2.14 -10.61 10.31
C ARG A 501 2.33 -10.19 8.85
N GLU A 502 1.34 -9.53 8.26
CA GLU A 502 1.39 -9.08 6.87
C GLU A 502 2.48 -8.02 6.64
N TRP A 503 2.66 -7.09 7.58
CA TRP A 503 3.57 -5.96 7.39
C TRP A 503 5.02 -6.24 7.82
N LEU A 504 5.25 -7.17 8.75
CA LEU A 504 6.57 -7.42 9.34
C LEU A 504 7.07 -8.86 9.10
N GLN A 505 6.23 -9.87 9.34
CA GLN A 505 6.68 -11.28 9.36
C GLN A 505 6.69 -11.95 7.99
N GLU A 506 5.83 -11.52 7.07
CA GLU A 506 5.70 -12.13 5.74
C GLU A 506 6.39 -11.30 4.64
N ARG A 507 6.96 -10.14 4.98
CA ARG A 507 7.46 -9.17 4.01
C ARG A 507 8.84 -8.62 4.36
N ASN A 508 9.58 -8.28 3.31
CA ASN A 508 10.81 -7.51 3.44
C ASN A 508 10.51 -6.02 3.30
N TRP A 509 11.28 -5.23 4.02
CA TRP A 509 11.34 -3.78 3.87
C TRP A 509 12.54 -3.41 3.02
N GLU A 510 12.35 -2.42 2.16
CA GLU A 510 13.40 -1.87 1.32
C GLU A 510 13.51 -0.37 1.52
N PHE A 511 14.72 0.10 1.79
CA PHE A 511 15.00 1.49 2.07
C PHE A 511 16.04 2.03 1.10
N CYS A 512 15.82 3.23 0.55
CA CYS A 512 16.82 3.87 -0.28
C CYS A 512 18.10 4.16 0.53
N SER A 513 19.25 3.68 0.06
CA SER A 513 20.52 3.76 0.79
C SER A 513 21.53 4.74 0.21
N ALA A 514 21.28 5.24 -1.01
CA ALA A 514 22.05 6.30 -1.62
C ALA A 514 21.26 6.92 -2.77
N ILE A 515 21.10 8.25 -2.73
CA ILE A 515 20.81 9.06 -3.91
C ILE A 515 22.15 9.69 -4.29
N GLU A 516 22.88 9.05 -5.22
CA GLU A 516 24.10 9.66 -5.76
C GLU A 516 23.66 10.90 -6.56
N GLU A 517 23.78 12.10 -5.97
CA GLU A 517 23.62 13.35 -6.70
C GLU A 517 24.56 13.28 -7.90
N GLY A 518 24.00 13.16 -9.09
CA GLY A 518 24.77 13.28 -10.31
C GLY A 518 25.47 14.62 -10.22
N LYS A 519 26.82 14.62 -10.17
CA LYS A 519 27.59 15.85 -10.33
C LYS A 519 27.08 16.45 -11.62
N GLY A 520 26.26 17.50 -11.52
CA GLY A 520 25.84 18.28 -12.66
C GLY A 520 27.12 18.59 -13.41
N GLY A 521 27.22 18.06 -14.64
CA GLY A 521 28.31 18.41 -15.50
C GLY A 521 28.24 19.91 -15.67
N ASN A 522 29.11 20.63 -14.96
CA ASN A 522 29.55 21.91 -15.46
C ASN A 522 30.05 21.60 -16.86
N GLY A 523 29.28 22.03 -17.86
CA GLY A 523 29.81 22.26 -19.19
C GLY A 523 30.89 23.32 -19.04
N ASP A 524 32.10 22.88 -18.70
CA ASP A 524 33.30 23.56 -19.15
C ASP A 524 33.39 23.27 -20.65
N ASP A 525 32.81 24.19 -21.42
CA ASP A 525 33.32 24.53 -22.74
C ASP A 525 34.79 24.94 -22.57
N GLY A 526 35.66 23.93 -22.62
CA GLY A 526 37.11 24.07 -22.66
C GLY A 526 37.59 23.60 -24.02
N THR A 527 37.50 24.47 -25.03
CA THR A 527 38.24 24.35 -26.29
C THR A 527 39.72 24.06 -26.05
N ALA A 528 40.19 22.89 -26.50
CA ALA A 528 41.41 22.65 -27.30
C ALA A 528 41.66 21.14 -27.47
#